data_AF-A0A6P2DUX8-F1
#
_entry.id   AF-A0A6P2DUX8-F1
#
_cell.length_a   1.000
_cell.length_b   1.000
_cell.length_c   1.000
_cell.angle_alpha   90.00
_cell.angle_beta   90.00
_cell.angle_gamma   90.00
#
_symmetry.space_group_name_H-M   'P 1'
#
loop_
_entity.id
_entity.type
_entity.pdbx_description
1 polymer ?
#
loop_
_entity_poly.entity_id
_entity_poly.type
_entity_poly.pdbx_seq_one_letter_code
_entity_poly.pdbx_strand_id
1 'polypeptide(L)'
;MRESGEETGESAFPALMPLTLLHRIAHHPLPLVLTSDPDIQAILPLIHAGHVKAAMQVTLDPWGGGPQPGIVVTELTAAGRAALERLAREGE
;
A
#
# COMPACT_ATOMS: atom_id res chain seq x y z
N MET A 1 9.42 -30.80 33.73
CA MET A 1 8.06 -30.79 33.17
C MET A 1 8.02 -29.68 32.13
N ARG A 2 8.08 -30.10 30.86
CA ARG A 2 7.77 -29.42 29.58
C ARG A 2 8.31 -28.00 29.35
N GLU A 3 9.31 -27.95 28.46
CA GLU A 3 9.48 -26.93 27.41
C GLU A 3 8.16 -26.71 26.65
N SER A 4 7.93 -25.49 26.13
CA SER A 4 7.20 -25.18 24.88
C SER A 4 6.47 -23.83 24.95
N GLY A 5 6.59 -23.08 23.84
CA GLY A 5 5.89 -21.83 23.56
C GLY A 5 6.79 -20.86 22.79
N GLU A 6 7.52 -21.34 21.79
CA GLU A 6 7.17 -21.07 20.38
C GLU A 6 7.63 -19.68 19.91
N GLU A 7 8.92 -19.59 19.57
CA GLU A 7 9.36 -18.73 18.47
C GLU A 7 8.59 -19.14 17.21
N THR A 8 7.57 -18.38 16.82
CA THR A 8 6.96 -18.55 15.49
C THR A 8 6.59 -17.20 14.88
N GLY A 9 7.41 -16.80 13.92
CA GLY A 9 6.97 -16.00 12.79
C GLY A 9 6.92 -14.49 13.02
N GLU A 10 8.09 -13.86 13.05
CA GLU A 10 8.29 -12.61 12.32
C GLU A 10 8.12 -12.95 10.82
N SER A 11 6.86 -13.18 10.48
CA SER A 11 6.43 -13.86 9.28
C SER A 11 6.63 -12.92 8.09
N ALA A 12 6.80 -13.49 6.92
CA ALA A 12 7.16 -12.86 5.65
C ALA A 12 6.12 -11.83 5.11
N PHE A 13 5.41 -11.13 5.98
CA PHE A 13 4.38 -10.14 5.71
C PHE A 13 4.82 -8.67 5.52
N PRO A 14 6.09 -8.22 5.57
CA PRO A 14 6.40 -6.84 5.17
C PRO A 14 6.60 -6.67 3.66
N ALA A 15 7.07 -7.70 2.94
CA ALA A 15 7.41 -7.61 1.52
C ALA A 15 6.20 -7.78 0.57
N LEU A 16 5.15 -8.50 1.01
CA LEU A 16 3.92 -8.68 0.22
C LEU A 16 3.01 -7.45 0.27
N MET A 17 3.08 -6.65 1.34
CA MET A 17 2.18 -5.52 1.60
C MET A 17 2.25 -4.40 0.55
N PRO A 18 3.42 -4.03 -0.02
CA PRO A 18 3.47 -3.04 -1.09
C PRO A 18 2.84 -3.53 -2.40
N LEU A 19 3.04 -4.81 -2.77
CA LEU A 19 2.48 -5.33 -4.02
C LEU A 19 0.96 -5.54 -3.92
N THR A 20 0.45 -5.98 -2.76
CA THR A 20 -0.99 -6.06 -2.52
C THR A 20 -1.63 -4.66 -2.53
N LEU A 21 -0.96 -3.66 -1.97
CA LEU A 21 -1.43 -2.27 -2.05
C LEU A 21 -1.40 -1.74 -3.49
N LEU A 22 -0.35 -2.02 -4.26
CA LEU A 22 -0.25 -1.62 -5.67
C LEU A 22 -1.39 -2.23 -6.50
N HIS A 23 -1.69 -3.51 -6.27
CA HIS A 23 -2.81 -4.19 -6.89
C HIS A 23 -4.13 -3.54 -6.50
N ARG A 24 -4.34 -3.25 -5.21
CA ARG A 24 -5.52 -2.54 -4.73
C ARG A 24 -5.70 -1.17 -5.41
N ILE A 25 -4.62 -0.38 -5.51
CA ILE A 25 -4.63 0.93 -6.19
C ILE A 25 -5.08 0.79 -7.65
N ALA A 26 -4.62 -0.25 -8.35
CA ALA A 26 -5.00 -0.48 -9.75
C ALA A 26 -6.50 -0.76 -9.95
N HIS A 27 -7.18 -1.25 -8.91
CA HIS A 27 -8.61 -1.57 -8.93
C HIS A 27 -9.50 -0.47 -8.34
N HIS A 28 -8.93 0.61 -7.84
CA HIS A 28 -9.69 1.74 -7.29
C HIS A 28 -9.67 2.95 -8.23
N PRO A 29 -10.76 3.74 -8.26
CA PRO A 29 -10.75 5.03 -8.93
C PRO A 29 -9.79 5.99 -8.23
N LEU A 30 -9.13 6.84 -9.02
CA LEU A 30 -8.24 7.89 -8.53
C LEU A 30 -8.94 9.25 -8.58
N PRO A 31 -8.66 10.19 -7.65
CA PRO A 31 -7.66 10.06 -6.57
C PRO A 31 -8.11 9.13 -5.44
N LEU A 32 -7.15 8.36 -4.88
CA LEU A 32 -7.38 7.47 -3.73
C LEU A 32 -6.69 8.04 -2.49
N VAL A 33 -7.42 8.16 -1.39
CA VAL A 33 -6.88 8.64 -0.11
C VAL A 33 -6.55 7.46 0.79
N LEU A 34 -5.33 7.44 1.32
CA LEU A 34 -4.84 6.45 2.28
C LEU A 34 -4.58 7.14 3.62
N THR A 35 -5.30 6.72 4.66
CA THR A 35 -5.22 7.32 6.00
C THR A 35 -4.78 6.32 7.07
N SER A 36 -4.70 5.02 6.76
CA SER A 36 -4.29 4.00 7.72
C SER A 36 -2.77 3.88 7.80
N ASP A 37 -2.21 3.70 9.00
CA ASP A 37 -0.77 3.53 9.19
C ASP A 37 -0.18 2.39 8.32
N PRO A 38 -0.82 1.20 8.19
CA PRO A 38 -0.30 0.15 7.32
C PRO A 38 -0.23 0.56 5.85
N ASP A 39 -1.25 1.28 5.35
CA ASP A 39 -1.25 1.76 3.97
C ASP A 39 -0.19 2.84 3.74
N ILE A 40 -0.01 3.73 4.72
CA ILE A 40 1.00 4.78 4.69
C ILE A 40 2.41 4.17 4.68
N GLN A 41 2.66 3.08 5.42
CA GLN A 41 3.96 2.41 5.36
C GLN A 41 4.16 1.65 4.04
N ALA A 42 3.12 0.97 3.55
CA ALA A 42 3.20 0.20 2.31
C ALA A 42 3.29 1.06 1.03
N ILE A 43 2.78 2.31 1.05
CA ILE A 43 2.84 3.20 -0.12
C ILE A 43 4.23 3.81 -0.34
N LEU A 44 5.02 4.00 0.72
CA LEU A 44 6.36 4.61 0.65
C LEU A 44 7.30 3.93 -0.36
N PRO A 45 7.53 2.59 -0.31
CA PRO A 45 8.38 1.94 -1.30
C PRO A 45 7.84 2.05 -2.73
N LEU A 46 6.51 2.11 -2.92
CA LEU A 46 5.90 2.29 -4.23
C LEU A 46 6.14 3.71 -4.78
N ILE A 47 6.12 4.73 -3.92
CA ILE A 47 6.47 6.11 -4.26
C ILE A 47 7.95 6.18 -4.63
N HIS A 48 8.84 5.64 -3.79
CA HIS A 48 10.29 5.65 -4.05
C HIS A 48 10.68 4.89 -5.32
N ALA A 49 9.99 3.79 -5.63
CA ALA A 49 10.17 3.04 -6.88
C ALA A 49 9.53 3.72 -8.10
N GLY A 50 8.79 4.83 -7.92
CA GLY A 50 8.10 5.53 -9.00
C GLY A 50 6.90 4.77 -9.57
N HIS A 51 6.36 3.78 -8.86
CA HIS A 51 5.18 3.02 -9.29
C HIS A 51 3.88 3.84 -9.21
N VAL A 52 3.85 4.84 -8.33
CA VAL A 52 2.69 5.72 -8.12
C VAL A 52 3.13 7.17 -7.98
N LYS A 53 2.25 8.11 -8.32
CA LYS A 53 2.37 9.50 -7.88
C LYS A 53 1.41 9.70 -6.71
N ALA A 54 1.97 10.11 -5.58
CA ALA A 54 1.21 10.40 -4.38
C ALA A 54 1.84 11.54 -3.59
N ALA A 55 1.02 12.24 -2.82
CA ALA A 55 1.47 13.33 -1.95
C ALA A 55 0.76 13.28 -0.60
N MET A 56 1.45 13.70 0.46
CA MET A 56 0.81 13.95 1.75
C MET A 56 -0.07 15.19 1.63
N GLN A 57 -1.34 15.07 1.96
CA GLN A 57 -2.30 16.17 1.96
C GLN A 57 -3.17 16.11 3.21
N VAL A 58 -3.70 17.27 3.61
CA VAL A 58 -4.78 17.32 4.61
C VAL A 58 -6.08 16.98 3.89
N THR A 59 -6.73 15.93 4.34
CA THR A 59 -8.00 15.45 3.78
C THR A 59 -9.12 15.69 4.78
N LEU A 60 -10.31 16.00 4.26
CA LEU A 60 -11.51 16.12 5.08
C LEU A 60 -12.17 14.74 5.14
N ASP A 61 -12.52 14.31 6.35
CA ASP A 61 -13.25 13.07 6.53
C ASP A 61 -14.68 13.19 5.97
N PRO A 62 -15.12 12.28 5.08
CA PRO A 62 -16.45 12.35 4.45
C PRO A 62 -17.62 12.23 5.43
N TRP A 63 -17.39 11.70 6.65
CA TRP A 63 -18.40 11.44 7.66
C TRP A 63 -18.43 12.51 8.76
N GLY A 64 -17.80 13.66 8.52
CA GLY A 64 -17.86 14.81 9.41
C GLY A 64 -16.75 14.86 10.46
N GLY A 65 -15.69 14.06 10.30
CA GLY A 65 -14.45 14.21 11.06
C GLY A 65 -13.69 15.50 10.73
N GLY A 66 -12.79 15.89 11.63
CA GLY A 66 -11.88 17.02 11.40
C GLY A 66 -10.86 16.74 10.28
N PRO A 67 -10.11 17.76 9.84
CA PRO A 67 -9.05 17.59 8.86
C PRO A 67 -7.99 16.62 9.38
N GLN A 68 -7.65 15.60 8.58
CA GLN A 68 -6.66 14.58 8.92
C GLN A 68 -5.61 14.43 7.82
N PRO A 69 -4.32 14.22 8.17
CA PRO A 69 -3.29 13.94 7.18
C PRO A 69 -3.55 12.59 6.50
N GLY A 70 -3.32 12.53 5.20
CA GLY A 70 -3.41 11.30 4.42
C GLY A 70 -2.54 11.36 3.17
N ILE A 71 -2.18 10.20 2.65
CA ILE A 71 -1.49 10.10 1.36
C ILE A 71 -2.55 10.03 0.26
N VAL A 72 -2.52 10.99 -0.66
CA VAL A 72 -3.41 11.03 -1.81
C VAL A 72 -2.66 10.50 -3.02
N VAL A 73 -3.07 9.35 -3.52
CA VAL A 73 -2.57 8.74 -4.75
C VAL A 73 -3.35 9.32 -5.92
N THR A 74 -2.65 9.95 -6.86
CA THR A 74 -3.27 10.61 -8.03
C THR A 74 -3.03 9.85 -9.33
N GLU A 75 -2.01 9.00 -9.37
CA GLU A 75 -1.64 8.27 -10.59
C GLU A 75 -1.01 6.91 -10.26
N LEU A 76 -1.43 5.86 -10.97
CA LEU A 76 -0.65 4.65 -11.18
C LEU A 76 0.23 4.86 -12.42
N THR A 77 1.55 4.81 -12.28
CA THR A 77 2.47 5.12 -13.39
C THR A 77 2.62 3.94 -14.36
N ALA A 78 3.30 4.17 -15.48
CA ALA A 78 3.65 3.09 -16.41
C ALA A 78 4.55 2.02 -15.75
N ALA A 79 5.49 2.44 -14.90
CA ALA A 79 6.34 1.51 -14.14
C ALA A 79 5.51 0.67 -13.15
N GLY A 80 4.54 1.29 -12.47
CA GLY A 80 3.62 0.58 -11.59
C GLY A 80 2.77 -0.45 -12.33
N ARG A 81 2.27 -0.13 -13.53
CA ARG A 81 1.56 -1.09 -14.39
C ARG A 81 2.45 -2.27 -14.81
N ALA A 82 3.68 -1.99 -15.25
CA ALA A 82 4.61 -3.05 -15.62
C ALA A 82 4.95 -3.98 -14.44
N ALA A 83 5.05 -3.44 -13.22
CA ALA A 83 5.24 -4.24 -12.01
C ALA A 83 4.05 -5.17 -11.73
N LEU A 84 2.82 -4.71 -11.98
CA LEU A 84 1.60 -5.54 -11.85
C LEU A 84 1.54 -6.65 -12.90
N GLU A 85 1.91 -6.36 -14.15
CA GLU A 85 1.97 -7.37 -15.22
C GLU A 85 3.03 -8.45 -14.94
N ARG A 86 4.14 -8.10 -14.28
CA ARG A 86 5.12 -9.07 -13.83
C ARG A 86 4.57 -9.95 -12.72
N LEU A 87 3.93 -9.35 -11.71
CA LEU A 87 3.30 -10.09 -10.61
C LEU A 87 2.26 -11.10 -11.11
N ALA A 88 1.44 -10.70 -12.10
CA ALA A 88 0.42 -11.57 -12.68
C ALA A 88 1.01 -12.82 -13.37
N ARG A 89 2.21 -12.72 -13.95
CA ARG A 89 2.91 -13.84 -14.61
C ARG A 89 3.65 -14.76 -13.65
N GLU A 90 3.96 -14.28 -12.45
CA GLU A 90 4.66 -15.05 -11.41
C GLU A 90 3.68 -15.84 -10.51
N GLY A 91 2.38 -15.54 -10.59
CA GLY A 91 1.31 -16.23 -9.87
C GLY A 91 0.62 -17.36 -10.64
N GLU A 92 1.07 -17.66 -11.86
CA GLU A 92 0.70 -18.85 -12.67
C GLU A 92 1.74 -19.96 -12.48
#